data_AF-A0A4Y9RLR6-F1
#
_entry.id   AF-A0A4Y9RLR6-F1
#
_cell.length_a   1.000
_cell.length_b   1.000
_cell.length_c   1.000
_cell.angle_alpha   90.00
_cell.angle_beta   90.00
_cell.angle_gamma   90.00
#
_symmetry.space_group_name_H-M   'P 1'
#
loop_
_entity.id
_entity.type
_entity.pdbx_description
1 polymer ?
#
loop_
_entity_poly.entity_id
_entity_poly.type
_entity_poly.pdbx_seq_one_letter_code
_entity_poly.pdbx_strand_id
1 'polypeptide(L)' 'MISHVFVGVRDFERALAFYAPLMETLGIVPKFCDTSRPWAGWQGPGQARPLFLIGSPFDGAAHDAGNGQMTALLAQD' A
#
# COMPACT_ATOMS: atom_id res chain seq x y z
N MET A 1 -2.73 18.23 -3.08
CA MET A 1 -3.31 16.95 -3.52
C MET A 1 -2.32 15.83 -3.23
N ILE A 2 -2.74 14.75 -2.57
CA ILE A 2 -1.86 13.59 -2.31
C ILE A 2 -1.73 12.80 -3.60
N SER A 3 -0.50 12.53 -4.03
CA SER A 3 -0.25 11.73 -5.25
C SER A 3 -0.21 10.23 -4.95
N HIS A 4 0.28 9.87 -3.77
CA HIS A 4 0.31 8.53 -3.20
C HIS A 4 0.68 8.59 -1.70
N VAL A 5 0.43 7.49 -1.00
CA VAL A 5 1.06 7.17 0.30
C VAL A 5 1.82 5.86 0.12
N PHE A 6 3.04 5.78 0.67
CA PHE A 6 3.86 4.58 0.65
C PHE A 6 4.09 4.09 2.09
N VAL A 7 3.68 2.86 2.37
CA VAL A 7 3.89 2.20 3.65
C VAL A 7 5.03 1.19 3.50
N GLY A 8 6.15 1.46 4.15
CA GLY A 8 7.23 0.49 4.26
C GLY A 8 6.78 -0.75 5.02
N VAL A 9 7.16 -1.94 4.56
CA VAL A 9 6.82 -3.20 5.23
C VAL A 9 8.06 -4.07 5.41
N ARG A 10 8.15 -4.72 6.57
CA ARG A 10 9.25 -5.64 6.91
C ARG A 10 9.15 -6.99 6.19
N ASP A 11 7.93 -7.44 5.93
CA ASP A 11 7.61 -8.75 5.33
C ASP A 11 6.55 -8.50 4.28
N PHE A 12 6.96 -8.56 3.00
CA PHE A 12 6.12 -8.17 1.89
C PHE A 12 4.98 -9.16 1.64
N GLU A 13 5.23 -10.46 1.73
CA GLU A 13 4.21 -11.48 1.51
C GLU A 13 3.12 -11.39 2.57
N ARG A 14 3.51 -11.25 3.84
CA ARG A 14 2.55 -11.08 4.93
C ARG A 14 1.77 -9.78 4.81
N ALA A 15 2.42 -8.69 4.42
CA ALA A 15 1.74 -7.42 4.21
C ALA A 15 0.78 -7.47 3.01
N LEU A 16 1.17 -8.12 1.90
CA LEU A 16 0.31 -8.30 0.73
C LEU A 16 -0.92 -9.12 1.08
N ALA A 17 -0.75 -10.21 1.83
CA ALA A 17 -1.86 -11.05 2.31
C ALA A 17 -2.84 -10.29 3.23
N PHE A 18 -2.38 -9.25 3.93
CA PHE A 18 -3.23 -8.37 4.73
C PHE A 18 -3.90 -7.27 3.90
N TYR A 19 -3.14 -6.53 3.09
CA TYR A 19 -3.63 -5.36 2.38
C TYR A 19 -4.48 -5.71 1.16
N ALA A 20 -4.22 -6.82 0.46
CA ALA A 20 -5.01 -7.20 -0.71
C ALA A 20 -6.52 -7.36 -0.38
N PRO A 21 -6.94 -8.18 0.61
CA PRO A 21 -8.37 -8.30 0.95
C PRO A 21 -8.94 -7.04 1.59
N LEU A 22 -8.12 -6.23 2.30
CA LEU A 22 -8.55 -4.94 2.83
C LEU A 22 -8.93 -3.97 1.69
N MET A 23 -8.09 -3.86 0.66
CA MET A 23 -8.35 -3.00 -0.49
C MET A 23 -9.56 -3.49 -1.28
N GLU A 24 -9.71 -4.81 -1.44
CA GLU A 24 -10.88 -5.42 -2.07
C GLU A 24 -12.18 -5.06 -1.33
N THR A 25 -12.17 -5.15 0.01
CA THR A 25 -13.31 -4.75 0.86
C THR A 25 -13.68 -3.27 0.67
N LEU A 26 -12.70 -2.42 0.39
CA LEU A 26 -12.90 -0.99 0.13
C LEU A 26 -13.23 -0.66 -1.34
N GLY A 27 -13.30 -1.66 -2.22
CA GLY A 27 -13.48 -1.47 -3.66
C GLY A 27 -12.29 -0.78 -4.36
N ILE A 28 -11.11 -0.78 -3.73
CA ILE A 28 -9.87 -0.21 -4.28
C ILE A 28 -9.14 -1.33 -5.02
N VAL A 29 -8.84 -1.11 -6.30
CA VAL A 29 -8.36 -2.17 -7.20
C VAL A 29 -6.84 -2.22 -7.30
N PRO A 30 -6.24 -3.42 -7.47
CA PRO A 30 -4.81 -3.54 -7.74
C PRO A 30 -4.43 -2.81 -9.04
N LYS A 31 -3.34 -2.05 -8.99
CA LYS A 31 -2.70 -1.43 -10.16
C LYS A 31 -1.50 -2.25 -10.63
N PHE A 32 -0.69 -2.72 -9.68
CA PHE A 32 0.46 -3.57 -9.93
C PHE A 32 0.83 -4.37 -8.67
N CYS A 33 1.52 -5.48 -8.86
CA CYS A 33 2.20 -6.23 -7.83
C CYS A 33 3.46 -6.83 -8.47
N ASP A 34 4.63 -6.52 -7.91
CA ASP A 34 5.91 -7.04 -8.38
C ASP A 34 6.67 -7.61 -7.20
N THR A 35 6.75 -8.94 -7.15
CA THR A 35 7.44 -9.70 -6.10
C THR A 35 8.96 -9.71 -6.30
N SER A 36 9.46 -9.43 -7.51
CA SER A 36 10.89 -9.34 -7.80
C SER A 36 11.53 -8.07 -7.24
N ARG A 37 10.71 -7.02 -7.10
CA ARG A 37 11.04 -5.78 -6.40
C ARG A 37 9.94 -5.54 -5.35
N PRO A 38 9.92 -6.27 -4.22
CA PRO A 38 8.73 -6.51 -3.40
C PRO A 38 7.91 -5.25 -3.06
N TRP A 39 6.94 -4.94 -3.93
CA TRP A 39 6.02 -3.82 -3.81
C TRP A 39 4.71 -4.06 -4.56
N ALA A 40 3.66 -3.43 -4.06
CA ALA A 40 2.33 -3.49 -4.65
C ALA A 40 1.65 -2.13 -4.50
N GLY A 41 0.74 -1.84 -5.42
CA GLY A 41 0.02 -0.59 -5.45
C GLY A 41 -1.43 -0.75 -5.86
N TRP A 42 -2.30 0.03 -5.23
CA TRP A 42 -3.74 0.07 -5.49
C TRP A 42 -4.19 1.47 -5.85
N GLN A 43 -5.31 1.54 -6.58
CA GLN A 43 -5.95 2.79 -6.99
C GLN A 43 -7.47 2.66 -6.99
N GLY A 44 -8.18 3.79 -6.91
CA GLY A 44 -9.63 3.79 -7.11
C GLY A 44 -10.00 3.34 -8.54
N PRO A 45 -11.15 2.68 -8.75
CA PRO A 45 -11.64 2.33 -10.07
C PRO A 45 -11.73 3.56 -10.98
N GLY A 46 -11.09 3.51 -12.15
CA GLY A 46 -11.06 4.63 -13.10
C GLY A 46 -10.27 5.87 -12.64
N GLN A 47 -9.62 5.84 -11.48
CA GLN A 47 -8.86 6.96 -10.93
C GLN A 47 -7.37 6.64 -10.91
N ALA A 48 -6.55 7.54 -11.45
CA ALA A 48 -5.10 7.33 -11.50
C ALA A 48 -4.39 7.59 -10.16
N ARG A 49 -4.98 8.42 -9.28
CA ARG A 49 -4.41 8.90 -8.00
C ARG A 49 -5.52 9.27 -6.99
N PRO A 50 -5.24 9.26 -5.67
CA PRO A 50 -3.98 8.83 -5.04
C PRO A 50 -3.77 7.32 -5.14
N LEU A 51 -2.50 6.90 -5.07
CA LEU A 51 -2.16 5.48 -4.92
C LEU A 51 -1.93 5.14 -3.44
N PHE A 52 -2.34 3.95 -3.04
CA PHE A 52 -1.86 3.32 -1.81
C PHE A 52 -0.79 2.31 -2.21
N LEU A 53 0.42 2.42 -1.64
CA LEU A 53 1.56 1.57 -1.97
C LEU A 53 2.08 0.88 -0.71
N ILE A 54 2.47 -0.39 -0.85
CA ILE A 54 3.31 -1.09 0.14
C ILE A 54 4.58 -1.57 -0.54
N GLY A 55 5.68 -1.66 0.21
CA GLY A 55 6.89 -2.31 -0.27
C GLY A 55 8.02 -2.29 0.74
N SER A 56 9.10 -3.00 0.43
CA SER A 56 10.31 -2.95 1.26
C SER A 56 10.93 -1.54 1.28
N PRO A 57 11.60 -1.14 2.38
CA PRO A 57 12.35 0.12 2.42
C PRO A 57 13.35 0.23 1.26
N PHE A 58 13.43 1.42 0.65
CA PHE A 58 14.24 1.64 -0.55
C PHE A 58 15.74 1.45 -0.32
N ASP A 59 16.24 1.80 0.87
CA ASP A 59 17.65 1.69 1.25
C ASP A 59 18.07 0.26 1.63
N GLY A 60 17.13 -0.68 1.64
CA GLY A 60 17.37 -2.08 2.00
C GLY A 60 17.56 -2.33 3.51
N ALA A 61 17.45 -1.29 4.34
CA ALA A 61 17.47 -1.47 5.79
C ALA A 61 16.17 -2.13 6.27
N ALA A 62 16.19 -2.66 7.50
CA ALA A 62 14.97 -3.16 8.12
C ALA A 62 13.96 -2.01 8.29
N HIS A 63 12.68 -2.29 8.08
CA HIS A 63 11.63 -1.32 8.33
C HIS A 63 11.48 -1.04 9.84
N ASP A 64 11.53 0.24 10.21
CA ASP A 64 11.21 0.75 11.55
C ASP A 64 9.87 1.49 11.57
N ALA A 65 9.11 1.33 12.66
CA ALA A 65 7.84 2.04 12.81
C ALA A 65 8.07 3.54 13.05
N GLY A 66 7.36 4.39 12.29
CA GLY A 66 7.38 5.84 12.50
C GLY A 66 6.41 6.28 13.62
N ASN A 67 6.90 7.01 14.62
CA ASN A 67 6.05 7.56 15.68
C ASN A 67 5.13 8.67 15.14
N GLY A 68 3.81 8.52 15.31
CA GLY A 68 2.80 9.53 14.94
C GLY A 68 2.25 9.44 13.51
N GLN A 69 2.69 8.47 12.70
CA GLN A 69 2.16 8.28 11.34
C GLN A 69 0.75 7.68 11.40
N MET A 70 -0.21 8.32 10.72
CA MET A 70 -1.59 7.84 10.59
C MET A 70 -2.05 7.97 9.14
N THR A 71 -2.41 6.84 8.53
CA THR A 71 -3.01 6.80 7.19
C THR A 71 -4.46 6.34 7.33
N ALA A 72 -5.40 7.17 6.90
CA ALA A 72 -6.81 6.84 6.85
C ALA A 72 -7.21 6.51 5.41
N LEU A 73 -8.02 5.47 5.25
CA LEU A 73 -8.61 5.07 3.97
C LEU A 73 -10.09 5.41 3.99
N LEU A 74 -10.58 6.02 2.91
CA LEU A 74 -12.00 6.33 2.78
C LEU A 74 -12.77 5.04 2.46
N ALA A 75 -13.75 4.73 3.29
CA ALA A 75 -14.70 3.65 3.07
C ALA A 75 -16.04 4.22 2.55
N GLN A 76 -16.81 3.37 1.87
CA GLN A 76 -18.22 3.65 1.60
C GLN A 76 -19.05 3.31 2.84
N ASP A 77 -20.16 4.02 3.03
CA ASP A 77 -21.11 3.76 4.12
C ASP A 77 -21.93 2.47 3.91
#